data_AF-A0A1F3ZSD8-F1
#
_entry.id   AF-A0A1F3ZSD8-F1
#
_cell.length_a   1.000
_cell.length_b   1.000
_cell.length_c   1.000
_cell.angle_alpha   90.00
_cell.angle_beta   90.00
_cell.angle_gamma   90.00
#
_symmetry.space_group_name_H-M   'P 1'
#
loop_
_entity.id
_entity.type
_entity.pdbx_description
1 polymer ?
#
loop_
_entity_poly.entity_id
_entity_poly.type
_entity_poly.pdbx_seq_one_letter_code
_entity_poly.pdbx_strand_id
1 'polypeptide(L)'
;MPAVLRGQIVDLQAAEWDNPTMILTLDAKRRLTVPAALAPASPGDAFEARFDADENEIVFRRIAGAGDWLAVLSECPVSMDDLPRRRRATAKRRRL
;
A
#
# COMPACT_ATOMS: atom_id res chain seq x y z
N MET A 1 15.90 11.00 27.99
CA MET A 1 15.43 9.60 27.91
C MET A 1 14.68 9.39 26.60
N PRO A 2 15.11 8.47 25.72
CA PRO A 2 14.22 7.92 24.70
C PRO A 2 13.92 6.44 25.01
N ALA A 3 12.63 6.10 24.99
CA ALA A 3 12.15 4.75 25.21
C ALA A 3 12.48 3.87 24.00
N VAL A 4 13.29 2.85 24.24
CA VAL A 4 13.61 1.79 23.29
C VAL A 4 12.49 0.76 23.34
N LEU A 5 11.59 0.77 22.36
CA LEU A 5 10.65 -0.35 22.14
C LEU A 5 11.37 -1.42 21.32
N ARG A 6 12.11 -2.29 22.03
CA ARG A 6 12.63 -3.54 21.47
C ARG A 6 11.48 -4.52 21.34
N GLY A 7 10.93 -4.67 20.14
CA GLY A 7 10.25 -5.91 19.77
C GLY A 7 11.28 -7.04 19.86
N GLN A 8 11.09 -7.95 20.80
CA GLN A 8 11.94 -9.13 20.90
C GLN A 8 11.60 -10.07 19.74
N ILE A 9 12.57 -10.29 18.86
CA ILE A 9 12.52 -11.35 17.85
C ILE A 9 12.73 -12.65 18.62
N VAL A 10 11.65 -13.39 18.81
CA VAL A 10 11.70 -14.76 19.30
C VAL A 10 11.75 -15.62 18.05
N ASP A 11 12.87 -16.31 17.90
CA ASP A 11 13.26 -17.25 16.84
C ASP A 11 14.13 -16.70 15.70
N LEU A 12 15.39 -17.16 15.70
CA LEU A 12 16.41 -16.95 14.67
C LEU A 12 16.82 -18.29 14.03
N GLN A 13 16.09 -19.38 14.28
CA GLN A 13 16.44 -20.70 13.78
C GLN A 13 15.45 -21.21 12.75
N ALA A 14 15.92 -21.30 11.51
CA ALA A 14 15.81 -22.45 10.60
C ALA A 14 15.68 -21.96 9.15
N ALA A 15 16.78 -22.10 8.42
CA ALA A 15 16.92 -21.76 7.00
C ALA A 15 16.22 -22.76 6.06
N GLU A 16 15.12 -23.38 6.49
CA GLU A 16 14.45 -24.48 5.78
C GLU A 16 12.92 -24.36 5.79
N TRP A 17 12.39 -23.13 5.85
CA TRP A 17 10.96 -22.89 5.87
C TRP A 17 10.59 -21.78 4.87
N ASP A 18 9.79 -22.11 3.85
CA ASP A 18 9.38 -21.16 2.79
C ASP A 18 8.48 -20.02 3.30
N ASN A 19 7.88 -20.17 4.50
CA ASN A 19 6.94 -19.22 5.12
C ASN A 19 7.33 -18.85 6.57
N PRO A 20 8.36 -18.02 6.81
CA PRO A 20 8.89 -17.75 8.15
C PRO A 20 7.76 -17.39 9.14
N THR A 21 7.54 -18.26 10.13
CA THR A 21 6.49 -18.07 11.13
C THR A 21 7.04 -17.22 12.27
N MET A 22 6.45 -16.04 12.48
CA MET A 22 6.85 -15.13 13.56
C MET A 22 5.65 -14.76 14.43
N ILE A 23 5.86 -14.80 15.74
CA ILE A 23 4.88 -14.31 16.71
C ILE A 23 5.16 -12.83 16.96
N LEU A 24 4.17 -11.99 16.66
CA LEU A 24 4.24 -10.54 16.85
C LEU A 24 3.24 -10.11 17.91
N THR A 25 3.65 -9.19 18.79
CA THR A 25 2.74 -8.56 19.75
C THR A 25 2.17 -7.28 19.15
N LEU A 26 0.84 -7.15 19.20
CA LEU A 26 0.17 -5.92 18.81
C LEU A 26 0.44 -4.82 19.84
N ASP A 27 0.65 -3.60 19.36
CA ASP A 27 0.80 -2.45 20.25
C ASP A 27 -0.55 -2.09 20.93
N ALA A 28 -0.52 -1.11 21.84
CA ALA A 28 -1.72 -0.62 22.53
C ALA A 28 -2.79 -0.05 21.59
N LYS A 29 -2.43 0.32 20.36
CA LYS A 29 -3.31 0.82 19.31
C LYS A 29 -3.69 -0.27 18.30
N ARG A 30 -3.39 -1.54 18.60
CA ARG A 30 -3.61 -2.71 17.74
C ARG A 30 -2.88 -2.65 16.41
N ARG A 31 -1.72 -1.98 16.37
CA ARG A 31 -0.85 -1.92 15.19
C ARG A 31 0.12 -3.09 15.22
N LEU A 32 0.35 -3.66 14.05
CA LEU A 32 1.35 -4.68 13.80
C LEU A 32 2.60 -4.01 13.21
N THR A 33 3.79 -4.38 13.69
CA THR A 33 5.06 -3.94 13.09
C THR A 33 5.69 -5.13 12.37
N VAL A 34 5.79 -5.05 11.05
CA VAL A 34 6.41 -6.08 10.22
C VAL A 34 7.90 -5.76 10.04
N PRO A 35 8.82 -6.70 10.32
CA PRO A 35 10.23 -6.52 10.04
C PRO A 35 10.50 -6.24 8.55
N ALA A 36 11.36 -5.26 8.26
CA ALA A 36 11.70 -4.89 6.88
C ALA A 36 12.37 -6.03 6.08
N ALA A 37 13.01 -6.98 6.78
CA ALA A 37 13.58 -8.18 6.16
C ALA A 37 12.51 -9.13 5.57
N LEU A 38 11.28 -9.13 6.11
CA LEU A 38 10.18 -9.97 5.62
C LEU A 38 9.39 -9.28 4.52
N ALA A 39 9.10 -7.99 4.70
CA ALA A 39 8.37 -7.19 3.74
C ALA A 39 9.04 -5.83 3.60
N PRO A 40 9.86 -5.60 2.54
CA PRO A 40 10.48 -4.31 2.31
C PRO A 40 9.39 -3.29 1.96
N ALA A 41 9.00 -2.50 2.95
CA ALA A 41 7.99 -1.44 2.87
C ALA A 41 8.62 -0.08 3.14
N SER A 42 8.18 0.93 2.40
CA SER A 42 8.53 2.33 2.58
C SER A 42 7.41 3.07 3.31
N PRO A 43 7.72 4.10 4.11
CA PRO A 43 6.68 4.98 4.66
C PRO A 43 5.80 5.55 3.54
N GLY A 44 4.48 5.37 3.65
CA GLY A 44 3.52 5.80 2.63
C GLY A 44 2.99 4.67 1.75
N ASP A 45 3.57 3.47 1.79
CA ASP A 45 2.98 2.31 1.15
C ASP A 45 1.64 1.93 1.78
N ALA A 46 0.67 1.63 0.93
CA ALA A 46 -0.66 1.22 1.35
C ALA A 46 -0.81 -0.31 1.25
N PHE A 47 -1.52 -0.88 2.21
CA PHE A 47 -1.86 -2.29 2.23
C PHE A 47 -3.37 -2.44 2.42
N GLU A 48 -3.95 -3.31 1.60
CA GLU A 48 -5.30 -3.82 1.82
C GLU A 48 -5.22 -4.89 2.91
N ALA A 49 -6.12 -4.82 3.89
CA ALA A 49 -6.26 -5.82 4.93
C ALA A 49 -7.62 -6.49 4.81
N ARG A 50 -7.63 -7.81 4.58
CA ARG A 50 -8.86 -8.62 4.51
C ARG A 50 -8.81 -9.69 5.59
N PHE A 51 -9.92 -9.85 6.31
CA PHE A 51 -10.13 -11.01 7.18
C PHE A 51 -10.74 -12.15 6.37
N ASP A 52 -10.12 -13.32 6.44
CA ASP A 52 -10.67 -14.57 5.95
C ASP A 52 -11.25 -15.35 7.14
N ALA A 53 -12.57 -15.55 7.14
CA ALA A 53 -13.26 -16.20 8.24
C ALA A 53 -13.15 -17.72 8.21
N ASP A 54 -12.94 -18.31 7.03
CA ASP A 54 -12.84 -19.76 6.86
C ASP A 54 -11.47 -20.25 7.34
N GLU A 55 -10.42 -19.49 7.03
CA GLU A 55 -9.04 -19.77 7.45
C GLU A 55 -8.69 -19.10 8.79
N ASN A 56 -9.52 -18.17 9.27
CA ASN A 56 -9.30 -17.35 10.47
C ASN A 56 -7.98 -16.55 10.41
N GLU A 57 -7.69 -15.97 9.24
CA GLU A 57 -6.45 -15.25 8.95
C GLU A 57 -6.71 -13.79 8.54
N ILE A 58 -5.74 -12.91 8.80
CA ILE A 58 -5.75 -11.54 8.25
C ILE A 58 -4.69 -11.46 7.16
N VAL A 59 -5.15 -11.29 5.92
CA VAL A 59 -4.28 -11.18 4.74
C VAL A 59 -4.00 -9.72 4.46
N PHE A 60 -2.71 -9.35 4.44
CA PHE A 60 -2.26 -8.02 4.04
C PHE A 60 -1.71 -8.08 2.62
N ARG A 61 -2.36 -7.41 1.68
CA ARG A 61 -1.92 -7.30 0.29
C ARG A 61 -1.41 -5.89 0.02
N ARG A 62 -0.21 -5.77 -0.54
CA ARG A 62 0.31 -4.45 -0.96
C ARG A 62 -0.57 -3.88 -2.06
N ILE A 63 -1.06 -2.67 -1.84
CA ILE A 63 -1.68 -1.87 -2.90
C ILE A 63 -0.51 -1.17 -3.58
N ALA A 64 -0.26 -1.51 -4.85
CA ALA A 64 0.70 -0.75 -5.64
C ALA A 64 0.30 0.73 -5.53
N GLY A 65 1.18 1.55 -4.97
CA GLY A 65 0.97 3.00 -4.92
C GLY A 65 0.57 3.42 -6.32
N ALA A 66 -0.62 4.04 -6.43
CA ALA A 66 -1.31 4.27 -7.69
C ALA A 66 -0.30 4.49 -8.79
N GLY A 67 -0.14 3.49 -9.69
CA GLY A 67 0.76 3.63 -10.83
C GLY A 67 0.49 4.98 -11.46
N ASP A 68 1.54 5.66 -11.94
CA ASP A 68 1.40 7.04 -12.39
C ASP A 68 0.30 7.13 -13.45
N TRP A 69 -0.91 7.48 -13.02
CA TRP A 69 -2.07 7.52 -13.88
C TRP A 69 -1.85 8.59 -14.95
N LEU A 70 -0.98 9.56 -14.69
CA LEU A 70 -0.53 10.52 -15.68
C LEU A 70 0.36 9.85 -16.72
N ALA A 71 1.29 8.98 -16.34
CA ALA A 71 2.06 8.17 -17.30
C ALA A 71 1.14 7.29 -18.15
N VAL A 72 0.19 6.59 -17.54
CA VAL A 72 -0.81 5.77 -18.25
C VAL A 72 -1.66 6.62 -19.21
N LEU A 73 -2.09 7.81 -18.79
CA LEU A 73 -2.84 8.73 -19.65
C LEU A 73 -1.97 9.36 -20.74
N SER A 74 -0.67 9.56 -20.49
CA SER A 74 0.28 10.09 -21.47
C SER A 74 0.60 9.08 -22.57
N GLU A 75 0.51 7.78 -22.28
CA GLU A 75 0.62 6.69 -23.26
C GLU A 75 -0.68 6.43 -24.04
N CYS A 76 -1.75 7.21 -23.79
CA CYS A 76 -3.00 7.04 -24.51
C CYS A 76 -2.76 7.23 -26.03
N PRO A 77 -3.04 6.20 -26.87
CA PRO A 77 -2.75 6.24 -28.30
C PRO A 77 -3.72 7.13 -29.10
N VAL A 78 -4.72 7.71 -28.44
CA VAL A 78 -5.74 8.54 -29.08
C VAL A 78 -5.21 9.97 -29.19
N SER A 79 -5.15 10.49 -30.42
CA SER A 79 -4.79 11.88 -30.64
C SER A 79 -5.78 12.81 -29.92
N MET A 80 -5.28 13.89 -29.35
CA MET A 80 -6.15 14.94 -28.77
C MET A 80 -7.07 15.56 -29.82
N ASP A 81 -6.73 15.44 -31.11
CA ASP A 81 -7.53 15.91 -32.25
C ASP A 81 -8.71 14.98 -32.59
N ASP A 82 -8.66 13.71 -32.16
CA ASP A 82 -9.74 12.74 -32.36
C ASP A 82 -10.81 12.83 -31.25
N LEU A 83 -10.59 13.68 -30.24
CA LEU A 83 -11.55 13.89 -29.18
C LEU A 83 -12.79 14.61 -29.72
N PRO A 84 -14.01 14.15 -29.39
CA PRO A 84 -15.21 14.83 -29.83
C PRO A 84 -15.21 16.27 -29.33
N ARG A 85 -15.58 17.20 -30.22
CA ARG A 85 -15.68 18.62 -29.87
C ARG A 85 -16.51 18.77 -28.59
N ARG A 86 -15.89 19.39 -27.59
CA ARG A 86 -16.54 19.68 -26.31
C ARG A 86 -17.85 20.42 -26.56
N ARG A 87 -18.98 19.79 -26.20
CA ARG A 87 -20.34 20.27 -26.51
C ARG A 87 -20.67 21.65 -25.93
N ARG A 88 -19.95 22.09 -24.88
CA ARG A 88 -20.15 23.37 -24.20
C ARG A 88 -18.81 24.03 -23.92
N ALA A 89 -18.68 25.31 -24.28
CA ALA A 89 -17.54 26.12 -23.90
C ALA A 89 -17.39 26.18 -22.36
N THR A 90 -16.16 26.32 -21.89
CA THR A 90 -15.87 26.52 -20.46
C THR A 90 -16.56 27.80 -19.98
N ALA A 91 -17.22 27.75 -18.82
CA ALA A 91 -17.81 28.95 -18.24
C ALA A 91 -16.70 29.99 -18.03
N LYS A 92 -16.83 31.17 -18.65
CA LYS A 92 -15.89 32.27 -18.42
C LYS A 92 -16.01 32.68 -16.96
N ARG A 93 -14.89 32.64 -16.22
CA ARG A 93 -14.83 33.20 -14.86
C ARG A 93 -15.37 34.62 -14.90
N ARG A 94 -16.43 34.89 -14.14
CA ARG A 94 -16.81 36.26 -13.84
C ARG A 94 -15.66 36.87 -13.04
N ARG A 95 -15.17 38.03 -13.47
CA ARG A 95 -14.28 38.85 -12.65
C ARG A 95 -15.12 39.34 -11.47
N LEU A 96 -14.70 38.98 -10.26
CA LEU A 96 -15.18 39.60 -9.02
C LEU A 96 -14.63 41.02 -8.93
#